data_AF-A0A401MAF9-F1
#
_entry.id   AF-A0A401MAF9-F1
#
_cell.length_a   1.000
_cell.length_b   1.000
_cell.length_c   1.000
_cell.angle_alpha   90.00
_cell.angle_beta   90.00
_cell.angle_gamma   90.00
#
_symmetry.space_group_name_H-M   'P 1'
#
loop_
_entity.id
_entity.type
_entity.pdbx_description
1 polymer ?
#
loop_
_entity_poly.entity_id
_entity_poly.type
_entity_poly.pdbx_seq_one_letter_code
_entity_poly.pdbx_strand_id
1 'polypeptide(L)'
;MWATQQVVTANEQVIHRWLAQSTRPRLVIEASWPSRSEPVGRVLLQAMMLAGREPADVRSARVVLKRDASSPHGFVVHATFPVYL
;
A
#
# COMPACT_ATOMS: atom_id res chain seq x y z
N MET A 1 -7.65 -8.21 -2.81
CA MET A 1 -6.83 -8.63 -1.66
C MET A 1 -7.25 -7.81 -0.44
N TRP A 2 -7.43 -8.40 0.75
CA TRP A 2 -7.92 -7.70 1.96
C TRP A 2 -7.11 -6.45 2.31
N ALA A 3 -5.77 -6.55 2.28
CA ALA A 3 -4.89 -5.43 2.61
C ALA A 3 -5.09 -4.23 1.67
N THR A 4 -5.24 -4.46 0.35
CA THR A 4 -5.52 -3.39 -0.62
C THR A 4 -6.75 -2.58 -0.23
N GLN A 5 -7.86 -3.26 0.08
CA GLN A 5 -9.11 -2.60 0.46
C GLN A 5 -8.93 -1.79 1.74
N GLN A 6 -8.27 -2.36 2.75
CA GLN A 6 -8.03 -1.67 4.01
C GLN A 6 -7.12 -0.44 3.87
N VAL A 7 -6.06 -0.51 3.05
CA VAL A 7 -5.24 0.69 2.75
C VAL A 7 -6.09 1.76 2.07
N VAL A 8 -6.91 1.39 1.08
CA VAL A 8 -7.77 2.34 0.35
C VAL A 8 -8.78 3.00 1.30
N THR A 9 -9.49 2.21 2.11
CA THR A 9 -10.46 2.71 3.08
C THR A 9 -9.80 3.63 4.11
N ALA A 10 -8.65 3.24 4.67
CA ALA A 10 -7.94 4.07 5.66
C ALA A 10 -7.45 5.42 5.09
N ASN A 11 -7.31 5.53 3.76
CA ASN A 11 -6.77 6.70 3.08
C ASN A 11 -7.79 7.43 2.20
N GLU A 12 -9.09 7.16 2.36
CA GLU A 12 -10.15 7.68 1.48
C GLU A 12 -10.10 9.20 1.27
N GLN A 13 -9.89 9.97 2.35
CA GLN A 13 -9.78 11.43 2.24
C GLN A 13 -8.56 11.89 1.43
N VAL A 14 -7.42 11.21 1.58
CA VAL A 14 -6.19 11.49 0.81
C VAL A 14 -6.41 11.20 -0.66
N ILE A 15 -7.11 10.10 -0.96
CA ILE A 15 -7.48 9.72 -2.33
C ILE A 15 -8.39 10.76 -2.96
N HIS A 16 -9.46 11.18 -2.27
CA HIS A 16 -10.36 12.22 -2.78
C HIS A 16 -9.64 13.53 -3.05
N ARG A 17 -8.79 13.98 -2.12
CA ARG A 17 -8.00 15.20 -2.31
C ARG A 17 -7.06 15.07 -3.50
N TRP A 18 -6.36 13.94 -3.63
CA TRP A 18 -5.48 13.69 -4.76
C TRP A 18 -6.26 13.75 -6.07
N LEU A 19 -7.40 13.06 -6.17
CA LEU A 19 -8.26 13.06 -7.36
C LEU A 19 -8.76 14.45 -7.75
N ALA A 20 -9.13 15.28 -6.77
CA ALA A 20 -9.69 16.60 -7.02
C ALA A 20 -8.62 17.67 -7.32
N GLN A 21 -7.44 17.60 -6.71
CA GLN A 21 -6.53 18.75 -6.63
C GLN A 21 -5.11 18.50 -7.18
N SER A 22 -4.74 17.26 -7.49
CA SER A 22 -3.39 16.95 -7.94
C SER A 22 -3.31 16.64 -9.43
N THR A 23 -2.25 17.07 -10.10
CA THR A 23 -1.91 16.62 -11.46
C THR A 23 -1.07 15.34 -11.48
N ARG A 24 -0.68 14.78 -10.33
CA ARG A 24 0.16 13.58 -10.27
C ARG A 24 -0.61 12.36 -10.78
N PRO A 25 -0.03 11.55 -11.70
CA PRO A 25 -0.71 10.41 -12.29
C PRO A 25 -0.84 9.21 -11.34
N ARG A 26 -0.01 9.17 -10.28
CA ARG A 26 0.01 8.11 -9.29
C ARG A 26 -0.02 8.69 -7.87
N LEU A 27 -0.61 7.92 -6.96
CA LEU A 27 -0.60 8.18 -5.53
C LEU A 27 -0.08 6.94 -4.81
N VAL A 28 0.82 7.14 -3.85
CA VAL A 28 1.29 6.10 -2.95
C VAL A 28 0.61 6.32 -1.61
N ILE A 29 -0.04 5.29 -1.10
CA ILE A 29 -0.72 5.28 0.21
C ILE A 29 -0.32 4.02 0.97
N GLU A 30 -0.34 4.12 2.29
CA GLU A 30 0.14 3.09 3.19
C GLU A 30 -0.80 2.94 4.38
N ALA A 31 -0.82 1.76 4.98
CA ALA A 31 -1.40 1.54 6.28
C ALA A 31 -0.68 0.39 7.01
N SER A 32 -0.76 0.43 8.34
CA SER A 32 -0.19 -0.56 9.25
C SER A 32 -1.26 -1.09 10.21
N TRP A 33 -1.24 -2.39 10.49
CA TRP A 33 -2.11 -3.06 11.45
C TRP A 33 -1.28 -3.83 12.48
N PRO A 34 -0.53 -3.15 13.38
CA PRO A 34 0.42 -3.80 14.29
C PRO A 34 -0.22 -4.86 15.19
N SER A 35 -1.50 -4.71 15.53
CA SER A 35 -2.26 -5.66 16.35
C SER A 35 -2.87 -6.83 15.58
N ARG A 36 -2.76 -6.88 14.25
CA ARG A 36 -3.28 -8.00 13.45
C ARG A 36 -2.44 -9.25 13.74
N SER A 37 -3.06 -10.38 14.07
CA SER A 37 -2.34 -11.64 14.33
C SER A 37 -1.56 -12.11 13.10
N GLU A 38 -2.25 -12.29 11.98
CA GLU A 38 -1.68 -12.76 10.72
C GLU A 38 -0.90 -11.66 9.97
N PRO A 39 0.30 -11.96 9.46
CA PRO A 39 1.05 -11.01 8.63
C PRO A 39 0.35 -10.76 7.29
N VAL A 40 0.57 -9.57 6.74
CA VAL A 40 0.16 -9.23 5.36
C VAL A 40 1.08 -9.92 4.35
N GLY A 41 2.35 -10.11 4.72
CA GLY A 41 3.35 -10.80 3.92
C GLY A 41 4.70 -10.81 4.62
N ARG A 42 5.73 -11.24 3.89
CA ARG A 42 7.10 -11.24 4.38
C ARG A 42 7.97 -10.35 3.51
N VAL A 43 8.85 -9.56 4.12
CA VAL A 43 9.77 -8.66 3.43
C VAL A 43 11.20 -8.96 3.87
N LEU A 44 12.08 -9.13 2.89
CA LEU A 44 13.51 -9.21 3.13
C LEU A 44 14.15 -7.85 2.84
N LEU A 45 14.59 -7.16 3.89
CA LEU A 45 15.31 -5.89 3.72
C LEU A 45 16.73 -6.16 3.24
N GLN A 46 17.30 -5.25 2.45
CA GLN A 46 18.64 -5.42 1.89
C GLN A 46 19.70 -5.64 2.99
N ALA A 47 19.63 -4.90 4.10
CA ALA A 47 20.52 -5.10 5.24
C ALA A 47 20.37 -6.49 5.89
N MET A 48 19.17 -7.06 5.88
CA MET A 48 18.91 -8.42 6.38
C MET A 48 19.47 -9.47 5.43
N MET A 49 19.27 -9.30 4.12
CA MET A 49 19.84 -10.16 3.09
C MET A 49 21.38 -10.21 3.21
N LEU A 50 22.02 -9.04 3.33
CA LEU A 50 23.48 -8.94 3.49
C LEU A 50 23.97 -9.59 4.80
N ALA A 51 23.15 -9.57 5.83
CA ALA A 51 23.43 -10.22 7.11
C ALA A 51 23.01 -11.70 7.17
N GLY A 52 22.58 -12.30 6.06
CA GLY A 52 22.12 -13.69 6.00
C GLY A 52 20.86 -13.97 6.84
N ARG A 53 20.03 -12.95 7.08
CA ARG A 53 18.81 -13.05 7.88
C ARG A 53 17.59 -13.41 7.02
N GLU A 54 16.64 -14.10 7.63
CA GLU A 54 15.37 -14.49 7.02
C GLU A 54 14.41 -13.30 6.81
N PRO A 55 13.46 -13.38 5.85
CA PRO A 55 12.41 -12.37 5.67
C PRO A 55 11.60 -12.13 6.95
N ALA A 56 11.30 -10.88 7.24
CA ALA A 56 10.47 -10.50 8.39
C ALA A 56 8.99 -10.49 8.03
N ASP A 57 8.15 -11.00 8.93
CA ASP A 57 6.70 -10.84 8.87
C ASP A 57 6.33 -9.37 9.03
N VAL A 58 5.56 -8.81 8.08
CA VAL A 58 5.10 -7.42 8.12
C VAL A 58 3.59 -7.33 8.18
N ARG A 59 3.11 -6.33 8.91
CA ARG A 59 1.68 -6.03 9.11
C ARG A 59 1.28 -4.71 8.46
N SER A 60 2.04 -4.30 7.45
CA SER A 60 1.84 -3.05 6.74
C SER A 60 1.84 -3.31 5.24
N ALA A 61 1.09 -2.48 4.51
CA ALA A 61 0.97 -2.57 3.07
C ALA A 61 1.08 -1.19 2.43
N ARG A 62 1.70 -1.16 1.25
CA ARG A 62 1.72 -0.02 0.35
C ARG A 62 0.85 -0.32 -0.86
N VAL A 63 0.01 0.63 -1.22
CA VAL A 63 -0.78 0.60 -2.44
C VAL A 63 -0.37 1.77 -3.32
N VAL A 64 -0.14 1.48 -4.60
CA VAL A 64 0.07 2.48 -5.64
C VAL A 64 -1.21 2.57 -6.45
N LEU A 65 -1.86 3.73 -6.43
CA LEU A 65 -3.01 4.03 -7.27
C LEU A 65 -2.54 4.75 -8.54
N LYS A 66 -3.25 4.52 -9.64
CA LYS A 66 -3.07 5.24 -10.91
C LYS A 66 -4.40 5.87 -11.29
N ARG A 67 -4.40 7.14 -11.69
CA ARG A 67 -5.60 7.81 -12.22
C ARG A 67 -6.09 7.08 -13.45
N ASP A 68 -7.41 6.91 -13.51
CA ASP A 68 -8.07 6.33 -14.66
C ASP A 68 -9.48 6.92 -14.75
N ALA A 69 -9.70 7.80 -15.73
CA ALA A 69 -10.99 8.45 -15.95
C ALA A 69 -12.07 7.46 -16.44
N SER A 70 -11.68 6.28 -16.94
CA SER A 70 -12.61 5.22 -17.33
C SER A 70 -13.09 4.37 -16.14
N SER A 71 -12.40 4.46 -14.99
CA SER A 71 -12.79 3.77 -13.77
C SER A 71 -13.90 4.55 -13.04
N PRO A 72 -14.95 3.89 -12.52
CA PRO A 72 -15.97 4.53 -11.69
C PRO A 72 -15.42 5.26 -10.46
N HIS A 73 -14.27 4.82 -9.95
CA HIS A 73 -13.61 5.43 -8.79
C HIS A 73 -12.62 6.55 -9.17
N GLY A 74 -12.42 6.80 -10.47
CA GLY A 74 -11.41 7.75 -10.98
C GLY A 74 -9.96 7.25 -10.86
N PHE A 75 -9.76 6.02 -10.39
CA PHE A 75 -8.47 5.36 -10.28
C PHE A 75 -8.58 3.84 -10.40
N VAL A 76 -7.44 3.22 -10.64
CA VAL A 76 -7.22 1.77 -10.53
C VAL A 76 -6.05 1.49 -9.60
N VAL A 77 -6.03 0.31 -8.99
CA VAL A 77 -4.88 -0.16 -8.22
C VAL A 77 -3.79 -0.59 -9.21
N HIS A 78 -2.65 0.10 -9.20
CA HIS A 78 -1.51 -0.23 -10.05
C HIS A 78 -0.64 -1.32 -9.43
N ALA A 79 -0.41 -1.26 -8.11
CA ALA A 79 0.35 -2.26 -7.37
C ALA A 79 -0.07 -2.30 -5.90
N THR A 80 0.05 -3.46 -5.27
CA THR A 80 -0.03 -3.63 -3.81
C THR A 80 1.10 -4.55 -3.38
N PHE A 81 1.82 -4.19 -2.32
CA PHE A 81 2.87 -5.04 -1.77
C PHE A 81 3.06 -4.81 -0.26
N PRO A 82 3.47 -5.86 0.48
CA PRO A 82 3.84 -5.73 1.87
C PRO A 82 5.06 -4.81 2.01
N VAL A 83 5.09 -4.00 3.06
CA VAL A 83 6.21 -3.09 3.36
C VAL A 83 6.55 -3.12 4.83
N TYR A 84 7.80 -2.78 5.13
CA TYR A 84 8.24 -2.45 6.49
C TYR A 84 8.05 -0.94 6.69
N LEU A 85 7.36 -0.54 7.76
CA LEU A 85 7.12 0.87 8.14
C LEU A 85 7.70 1.14 9.53
#